data_AF-A0A6A4RNF8-F1
#
_entry.id   AF-A0A6A4RNF8-F1
#
_cell.length_a   1.000
_cell.length_b   1.000
_cell.length_c   1.000
_cell.angle_alpha   90.00
_cell.angle_beta   90.00
_cell.angle_gamma   90.00
#
_symmetry.space_group_name_H-M   'P 1'
#
loop_
_entity.id
_entity.type
_entity.pdbx_description
1 polymer ?
#
loop_
_entity_poly.entity_id
_entity_poly.type
_entity_poly.pdbx_seq_one_letter_code
_entity_poly.pdbx_strand_id
1 'polypeptide(L)'
;MEFQIPRFSYDTELQLEKGNSEYQISQKMLNVSSQIKSDILNRLGEDIYQYKAYPEDAHFCIVAEALVKRHPCLKEPGSFNGCYGWKQRLKYKMGNYRTQLKLQGCPELSVNSLKSKATTDAFPAKKVKRPKRAEANFYPSFPVGETLESLEKERLKLLSEVGIRNNERVIADKMARRFAIRRQEVVNQEPSIKVFQDRWPALFQQNEINAEFQRLMTVSLEPKFMAQLDVYTSQLMRVVCAKGGATHQKTADIMAAFDQNENIHLWRECVLKTLIVYLGEDPDDLIKEYLVSNMHVGTSCQRDTETFSDTRFLCCNNHNS
;
A
#
# COMPACT_ATOMS: atom_id res chain seq x y z
N MET A 1 -17.39 -3.05 0.42
CA MET A 1 -17.08 -1.65 0.80
C MET A 1 -17.88 -0.75 -0.10
N GLU A 2 -18.68 0.14 0.49
CA GLU A 2 -19.51 1.09 -0.25
C GLU A 2 -18.72 2.39 -0.46
N PHE A 3 -18.64 2.87 -1.70
CA PHE A 3 -17.97 4.12 -2.02
C PHE A 3 -18.77 5.30 -1.46
N GLN A 4 -18.11 6.18 -0.71
CA GLN A 4 -18.76 7.35 -0.11
C GLN A 4 -18.82 8.48 -1.13
N ILE A 5 -20.04 8.91 -1.49
CA ILE A 5 -20.20 10.00 -2.46
C ILE A 5 -19.79 11.33 -1.81
N PRO A 6 -18.84 12.09 -2.39
CA PRO A 6 -18.42 13.38 -1.88
C PRO A 6 -19.55 14.40 -2.00
N ARG A 7 -19.46 15.48 -1.22
CA ARG A 7 -20.39 16.61 -1.34
C ARG A 7 -20.11 17.38 -2.63
N PHE A 8 -21.16 17.65 -3.40
CA PHE A 8 -21.11 18.47 -4.60
C PHE A 8 -21.19 19.96 -4.26
N SER A 9 -21.16 20.83 -5.29
CA SER A 9 -21.43 22.25 -5.07
C SER A 9 -22.83 22.47 -4.49
N TYR A 10 -23.03 23.59 -3.80
CA TYR A 10 -24.30 23.91 -3.15
C TYR A 10 -25.48 23.88 -4.14
N ASP A 11 -25.31 24.47 -5.32
CA ASP A 11 -26.35 24.51 -6.36
C ASP A 11 -26.69 23.11 -6.88
N THR A 12 -25.69 22.25 -7.08
CA THR A 12 -25.90 20.86 -7.47
C THR A 12 -26.65 20.09 -6.40
N GLU A 13 -26.25 20.21 -5.13
CA GLU A 13 -26.92 19.51 -4.02
C GLU A 13 -28.40 19.92 -3.92
N LEU A 14 -28.70 21.23 -4.02
CA LEU A 14 -30.08 21.73 -3.98
C LEU A 14 -30.95 21.15 -5.11
N GLN A 15 -30.40 21.03 -6.31
CA GLN A 15 -31.10 20.44 -7.45
C GLN A 15 -31.28 18.92 -7.30
N LEU A 16 -30.28 18.22 -6.74
CA LEU A 16 -30.35 16.79 -6.45
C LEU A 16 -31.37 16.48 -5.35
N GLU A 17 -31.44 17.29 -4.30
CA GLU A 17 -32.44 17.20 -3.24
C GLU A 17 -33.84 17.34 -3.82
N LYS A 18 -34.08 18.43 -4.57
CA LYS A 18 -35.37 18.66 -5.25
C LYS A 18 -35.73 17.52 -6.20
N GLY A 19 -34.77 17.09 -7.02
CA GLY A 19 -34.95 15.98 -7.97
C GLY A 19 -35.27 14.66 -7.27
N ASN A 20 -34.60 14.37 -6.16
CA ASN A 20 -34.89 13.17 -5.34
C ASN A 20 -36.29 13.21 -4.74
N SER A 21 -36.75 14.37 -4.25
CA SER A 21 -38.13 14.54 -3.75
C SER A 21 -39.15 14.31 -4.87
N GLU A 22 -38.94 14.88 -6.06
CA GLU A 22 -39.82 14.64 -7.22
C GLU A 22 -39.83 13.17 -7.65
N TYR A 23 -38.67 12.51 -7.62
CA TYR A 23 -38.53 11.09 -7.93
C TYR A 23 -39.30 10.20 -6.94
N GLN A 24 -39.26 10.50 -5.64
CA GLN A 24 -40.02 9.73 -4.64
C GLN A 24 -41.53 9.79 -4.88
N ILE A 25 -42.03 10.95 -5.32
CA ILE A 25 -43.46 11.17 -5.53
C ILE A 25 -43.94 10.58 -6.85
N SER A 26 -43.19 10.78 -7.93
CA SER A 26 -43.67 10.57 -9.30
C SER A 26 -42.81 9.64 -10.14
N GLN A 27 -41.72 9.09 -9.58
CA GLN A 27 -40.69 8.32 -10.30
C GLN A 27 -40.08 9.08 -11.48
N LYS A 28 -40.24 10.41 -11.51
CA LYS A 28 -39.69 11.29 -12.53
C LYS A 28 -38.20 11.50 -12.30
N MET A 29 -37.40 11.23 -13.33
CA MET A 29 -35.96 11.47 -13.30
C MET A 29 -35.64 12.96 -13.44
N LEU A 30 -34.54 13.39 -12.83
CA LEU A 30 -34.04 14.74 -12.97
C LEU A 30 -33.48 14.91 -14.40
N ASN A 31 -33.86 15.99 -15.08
CA ASN A 31 -33.18 16.39 -16.31
C ASN A 31 -31.85 17.06 -15.94
N VAL A 32 -30.75 16.30 -16.06
CA VAL A 32 -29.43 16.74 -15.61
C VAL A 32 -28.80 17.70 -16.62
N SER A 33 -28.73 18.98 -16.25
CA SER A 33 -28.05 20.02 -17.03
C SER A 33 -26.56 19.74 -17.21
N SER A 34 -25.93 20.37 -18.20
CA SER A 34 -24.48 20.24 -18.44
C SER A 34 -23.64 20.69 -17.23
N GLN A 35 -24.07 21.75 -16.53
CA GLN A 35 -23.40 22.29 -15.36
C GLN A 35 -23.40 21.30 -14.18
N ILE A 36 -24.59 20.79 -13.81
CA ILE A 36 -24.75 19.79 -12.73
C ILE A 36 -23.93 18.54 -13.07
N LYS A 37 -24.03 18.06 -14.32
CA LYS A 37 -23.29 16.90 -14.79
C LYS A 37 -21.77 17.11 -14.67
N SER A 38 -21.27 18.29 -15.04
CA SER A 38 -19.84 18.60 -14.94
C SER A 38 -19.37 18.63 -13.50
N ASP A 39 -20.14 19.25 -12.59
CA ASP A 39 -19.79 19.33 -11.16
C ASP A 39 -19.70 17.94 -10.52
N ILE A 40 -20.72 17.09 -10.74
CA ILE A 40 -20.73 15.70 -10.26
C ILE A 40 -19.51 14.94 -10.77
N LEU A 41 -19.23 15.02 -12.08
CA LEU A 41 -18.10 14.31 -12.69
C LEU A 41 -16.74 14.86 -12.23
N ASN A 42 -16.61 16.16 -12.00
CA ASN A 42 -15.39 16.77 -11.46
C ASN A 42 -15.10 16.24 -10.06
N ARG A 43 -16.05 16.36 -9.14
CA ARG A 43 -15.88 15.93 -7.74
C ARG A 43 -15.66 14.43 -7.62
N LEU A 44 -16.43 13.62 -8.34
CA LEU A 44 -16.19 12.17 -8.36
C LEU A 44 -14.84 11.82 -8.99
N GLY A 45 -14.43 12.51 -10.05
CA GLY A 45 -13.13 12.28 -10.68
C GLY A 45 -11.95 12.56 -9.75
N GLU A 46 -12.02 13.68 -9.00
CA GLU A 46 -11.04 14.04 -7.97
C GLU A 46 -10.98 12.97 -6.87
N ASP A 47 -12.12 12.59 -6.33
CA ASP A 47 -12.23 11.63 -5.23
C ASP A 47 -11.76 10.23 -5.65
N ILE A 48 -12.20 9.74 -6.81
CA ILE A 48 -11.70 8.49 -7.41
C ILE A 48 -10.18 8.53 -7.58
N TYR A 49 -9.62 9.65 -8.05
CA TYR A 49 -8.18 9.77 -8.26
C TYR A 49 -7.40 9.66 -6.95
N GLN A 50 -7.89 10.28 -5.87
CA GLN A 50 -7.27 10.20 -4.54
C GLN A 50 -7.20 8.76 -4.02
N TYR A 51 -8.20 7.94 -4.34
CA TYR A 51 -8.18 6.51 -3.99
C TYR A 51 -7.34 5.67 -4.97
N LYS A 52 -7.43 5.94 -6.29
CA LYS A 52 -6.75 5.16 -7.33
C LYS A 52 -6.59 5.97 -8.62
N ALA A 53 -5.36 6.37 -8.95
CA ALA A 53 -5.04 7.09 -10.19
C ALA A 53 -5.41 6.32 -11.48
N TYR A 54 -5.36 4.98 -11.45
CA TYR A 54 -5.73 4.10 -12.58
C TYR A 54 -6.86 3.13 -12.20
N PRO A 55 -8.13 3.59 -12.15
CA PRO A 55 -9.25 2.71 -11.83
C PRO A 55 -9.52 1.70 -12.95
N GLU A 56 -9.89 0.49 -12.56
CA GLU A 56 -10.39 -0.56 -13.47
C GLU A 56 -11.91 -0.44 -13.64
N ASP A 57 -12.48 -1.13 -14.64
CA ASP A 57 -13.91 -1.05 -14.98
C ASP A 57 -14.84 -1.28 -13.78
N ALA A 58 -14.51 -2.25 -12.91
CA ALA A 58 -15.28 -2.56 -11.71
C ALA A 58 -15.37 -1.38 -10.71
N HIS A 59 -14.33 -0.55 -10.60
CA HIS A 59 -14.35 0.62 -9.71
C HIS A 59 -15.38 1.65 -10.22
N PHE A 60 -15.47 1.83 -11.53
CA PHE A 60 -16.47 2.72 -12.12
C PHE A 60 -17.90 2.22 -11.92
N CYS A 61 -18.11 0.89 -11.95
CA CYS A 61 -19.41 0.31 -11.59
C CYS A 61 -19.80 0.68 -10.15
N ILE A 62 -18.90 0.44 -9.19
CA ILE A 62 -19.14 0.71 -7.76
C ILE A 62 -19.51 2.18 -7.53
N VAL A 63 -18.77 3.12 -8.14
CA VAL A 63 -19.03 4.56 -7.95
C VAL A 63 -20.35 4.96 -8.61
N ALA A 64 -20.64 4.47 -9.81
CA ALA A 64 -21.88 4.78 -10.51
C ALA A 64 -23.10 4.23 -9.75
N GLU A 65 -23.00 3.02 -9.19
CA GLU A 65 -24.03 2.42 -8.35
C GLU A 65 -24.22 3.22 -7.04
N ALA A 66 -23.14 3.60 -6.37
CA ALA A 66 -23.20 4.43 -5.17
C ALA A 66 -23.85 5.80 -5.44
N LEU A 67 -23.52 6.43 -6.58
CA LEU A 67 -24.09 7.71 -7.01
C LEU A 67 -25.61 7.60 -7.17
N VAL A 68 -26.06 6.59 -7.93
CA VAL A 68 -27.48 6.36 -8.20
C VAL A 68 -28.24 5.91 -6.96
N LYS A 69 -27.61 5.13 -6.08
CA LYS A 69 -28.20 4.74 -4.80
C LYS A 69 -28.45 5.95 -3.90
N ARG A 70 -27.49 6.88 -3.83
CA ARG A 70 -27.63 8.12 -3.05
C ARG A 70 -28.58 9.13 -3.70
N HIS A 71 -28.56 9.23 -5.03
CA HIS A 71 -29.40 10.14 -5.79
C HIS A 71 -30.22 9.39 -6.86
N PRO A 72 -31.32 8.71 -6.47
CA PRO A 72 -32.14 7.93 -7.39
C PRO A 72 -32.71 8.72 -8.57
N CYS A 73 -32.88 10.04 -8.44
CA CYS A 73 -33.30 10.91 -9.53
C CYS A 73 -32.33 10.96 -10.71
N LEU A 74 -31.09 10.47 -10.55
CA LEU A 74 -30.07 10.40 -11.60
C LEU A 74 -30.10 9.10 -12.43
N LYS A 75 -31.02 8.17 -12.14
CA LYS A 75 -31.15 6.92 -12.91
C LYS A 75 -31.43 7.22 -14.39
N GLU A 76 -30.69 6.56 -15.27
CA GLU A 76 -30.90 6.69 -16.72
C GLU A 76 -31.77 5.55 -17.26
N PRO A 77 -32.85 5.87 -18.02
CA PRO A 77 -33.70 4.85 -18.63
C PRO A 77 -32.93 4.04 -19.68
N GLY A 78 -33.29 2.75 -19.82
CA GLY A 78 -32.67 1.84 -20.79
C GLY A 78 -31.37 1.16 -20.32
N SER A 79 -30.90 1.45 -19.10
CA SER A 79 -29.83 0.71 -18.45
C SER A 79 -30.40 -0.28 -17.43
N PHE A 80 -29.93 -1.54 -17.42
CA PHE A 80 -30.39 -2.59 -16.50
C PHE A 80 -30.35 -2.17 -15.02
N ASN A 81 -29.33 -1.42 -14.60
CA ASN A 81 -29.17 -0.90 -13.24
C ASN A 81 -29.31 0.64 -13.14
N GLY A 82 -29.69 1.31 -14.23
CA GLY A 82 -29.85 2.77 -14.29
C GLY A 82 -28.55 3.58 -14.16
N CYS A 83 -27.38 2.95 -14.08
CA CYS A 83 -26.10 3.64 -13.82
C CYS A 83 -25.05 3.51 -14.94
N TYR A 84 -25.35 2.75 -16.02
CA TYR A 84 -24.38 2.48 -17.07
C TYR A 84 -23.82 3.73 -17.75
N GLY A 85 -24.65 4.72 -18.09
CA GLY A 85 -24.14 5.93 -18.74
C GLY A 85 -23.30 6.77 -17.80
N TRP A 86 -23.60 6.82 -16.50
CA TRP A 86 -22.71 7.39 -15.49
C TRP A 86 -21.37 6.69 -15.43
N LYS A 87 -21.35 5.35 -15.48
CA LYS A 87 -20.11 4.56 -15.59
C LYS A 87 -19.25 5.02 -16.77
N GLN A 88 -19.84 5.12 -17.97
CA GLN A 88 -19.10 5.53 -19.16
C GLN A 88 -18.58 6.97 -19.03
N ARG A 89 -19.39 7.90 -18.54
CA ARG A 89 -18.96 9.29 -18.32
C ARG A 89 -17.80 9.38 -17.33
N LEU A 90 -17.82 8.60 -16.25
CA LEU A 90 -16.71 8.53 -15.29
C LEU A 90 -15.42 7.98 -15.93
N LYS A 91 -15.52 6.95 -16.80
CA LYS A 91 -14.37 6.42 -17.55
C LYS A 91 -13.71 7.50 -18.42
N TYR A 92 -14.50 8.21 -19.20
CA TYR A 92 -14.02 9.31 -20.03
C TYR A 92 -13.45 10.45 -19.18
N LYS A 93 -14.17 10.83 -18.12
CA LYS A 93 -13.75 11.88 -17.19
C LYS A 93 -12.39 11.56 -16.57
N MET A 94 -12.17 10.34 -16.11
CA MET A 94 -10.88 9.93 -15.55
C MET A 94 -9.74 9.93 -16.58
N GLY A 95 -10.03 9.57 -17.83
CA GLY A 95 -9.05 9.71 -18.92
C GLY A 95 -8.62 11.17 -19.13
N ASN A 96 -9.60 12.07 -19.20
CA ASN A 96 -9.35 13.51 -19.38
C ASN A 96 -8.66 14.13 -18.16
N TYR A 97 -9.11 13.78 -16.95
CA TYR A 97 -8.56 14.30 -15.70
C TYR A 97 -7.08 13.92 -15.53
N ARG A 98 -6.70 12.67 -15.82
CA ARG A 98 -5.29 12.27 -15.88
C ARG A 98 -4.50 13.08 -16.90
N THR A 99 -5.07 13.33 -18.07
CA THR A 99 -4.40 14.12 -19.11
C THR A 99 -4.15 15.55 -18.62
N GLN A 100 -5.11 16.17 -17.93
CA GLN A 100 -4.98 17.49 -17.32
C GLN A 100 -3.92 17.51 -16.21
N LEU A 101 -3.97 16.56 -15.27
CA LEU A 101 -2.97 16.45 -14.19
C LEU A 101 -1.55 16.24 -14.73
N LYS A 102 -1.40 15.46 -15.81
CA LYS A 102 -0.12 15.30 -16.50
C LYS A 102 0.38 16.63 -17.07
N LEU A 103 -0.49 17.44 -17.67
CA LEU A 103 -0.12 18.77 -18.19
C LEU A 103 0.28 19.73 -17.07
N GLN A 104 -0.32 19.59 -15.89
CA GLN A 104 0.03 20.35 -14.68
C GLN A 104 1.32 19.87 -14.01
N GLY A 105 1.99 18.86 -14.57
CA GLY A 105 3.28 18.36 -14.07
C GLY A 105 3.17 17.32 -12.96
N CYS A 106 2.03 16.63 -12.81
CA CYS A 106 1.87 15.53 -11.85
C CYS A 106 2.92 14.43 -12.12
N PRO A 107 3.88 14.20 -11.19
CA PRO A 107 5.00 13.30 -11.43
C PRO A 107 4.58 11.84 -11.67
N GLU A 108 3.53 11.41 -10.97
CA GLU A 108 2.94 10.06 -11.10
C GLU A 108 2.46 9.77 -12.54
N LEU A 109 1.98 10.78 -13.26
CA LEU A 109 1.48 10.62 -14.62
C LEU A 109 2.55 10.93 -15.68
N SER A 110 3.55 11.75 -15.33
CA SER A 110 4.67 12.06 -16.22
C SER A 110 5.64 10.89 -16.37
N VAL A 111 5.74 10.00 -15.37
CA VAL A 111 6.64 8.83 -15.40
C VAL A 111 6.41 7.89 -16.60
N ASN A 112 5.18 7.86 -17.13
CA ASN A 112 4.78 7.05 -18.28
C ASN A 112 4.80 7.81 -19.63
N SER A 113 5.25 9.06 -19.64
CA SER A 113 5.33 9.86 -20.87
C SER A 113 6.34 9.26 -21.85
N LEU A 114 6.18 9.51 -23.15
CA LEU A 114 7.18 9.07 -24.14
C LEU A 114 8.56 9.71 -23.88
N LYS A 115 8.59 10.92 -23.30
CA LYS A 115 9.83 11.62 -22.94
C LYS A 115 10.61 10.95 -21.81
N SER A 116 9.92 10.23 -20.92
CA SER A 116 10.53 9.51 -19.80
C SER A 116 10.88 8.05 -20.12
N LYS A 117 10.50 7.56 -21.31
CA LYS A 117 10.89 6.22 -21.78
C LYS A 117 12.20 6.32 -22.55
N ALA A 118 13.05 5.30 -22.41
CA ALA A 118 14.23 5.15 -23.24
C ALA A 118 13.82 5.09 -24.73
N THR A 119 14.66 5.63 -25.61
CA THR A 119 14.39 5.72 -27.06
C THR A 119 14.07 4.38 -27.71
N THR A 120 14.64 3.29 -27.19
CA THR A 120 14.39 1.90 -27.63
C THR A 120 13.08 1.30 -27.11
N ASP A 121 12.43 1.92 -26.12
CA ASP A 121 11.20 1.47 -25.45
C ASP A 121 10.01 2.44 -25.67
N ALA A 122 10.10 3.32 -26.67
CA ALA A 122 9.18 4.44 -26.94
C ALA A 122 7.79 4.05 -27.50
N PHE A 123 7.19 2.96 -27.01
CA PHE A 123 5.79 2.62 -27.28
C PHE A 123 4.90 3.06 -26.10
N PRO A 124 3.76 3.74 -26.34
CA PRO A 124 2.90 4.22 -25.26
C PRO A 124 2.46 3.14 -24.26
N ALA A 125 2.16 1.94 -24.75
CA ALA A 125 1.65 0.83 -23.94
C ALA A 125 2.73 -0.06 -23.29
N LYS A 126 4.01 0.07 -23.67
CA LYS A 126 5.09 -0.79 -23.15
C LYS A 126 5.55 -0.30 -21.77
N LYS A 127 5.71 -1.21 -20.80
CA LYS A 127 6.22 -0.93 -19.42
C LYS A 127 5.51 0.26 -18.73
N VAL A 128 4.18 0.24 -18.69
CA VAL A 128 3.42 1.28 -17.98
C VAL A 128 3.59 1.07 -16.47
N LYS A 129 4.25 2.03 -15.83
CA LYS A 129 4.51 2.09 -14.38
C LYS A 129 3.23 2.52 -13.68
N ARG A 130 2.68 1.69 -12.80
CA ARG A 130 1.42 1.96 -12.09
C ARG A 130 1.56 1.57 -10.63
N PRO A 131 0.85 2.26 -9.72
CA PRO A 131 0.74 1.83 -8.33
C PRO A 131 0.23 0.39 -8.28
N LYS A 132 0.88 -0.45 -7.47
CA LYS A 132 0.30 -1.74 -7.08
C LYS A 132 -0.81 -1.49 -6.05
N ARG A 133 -1.61 -2.54 -5.78
CA ARG A 133 -2.72 -2.45 -4.83
C ARG A 133 -2.21 -1.94 -3.47
N ALA A 134 -2.88 -0.92 -2.95
CA ALA A 134 -2.58 -0.26 -1.66
C ALA A 134 -1.25 0.52 -1.57
N GLU A 135 -0.52 0.70 -2.69
CA GLU A 135 0.60 1.65 -2.72
C GLU A 135 0.06 3.09 -2.76
N ALA A 136 -0.06 3.71 -1.59
CA ALA A 136 -0.54 5.08 -1.44
C ALA A 136 0.46 6.10 -2.02
N ASN A 137 1.76 5.85 -1.85
CA ASN A 137 2.83 6.74 -2.28
C ASN A 137 3.70 6.12 -3.38
N PHE A 138 3.10 5.82 -4.52
CA PHE A 138 3.77 5.13 -5.64
C PHE A 138 4.89 5.94 -6.29
N TYR A 139 4.64 7.23 -6.56
CA TYR A 139 5.60 8.14 -7.21
C TYR A 139 5.54 9.53 -6.56
N PRO A 140 6.03 9.68 -5.32
CA PRO A 140 5.95 10.92 -4.57
C PRO A 140 6.81 12.03 -5.20
N SER A 141 6.34 13.27 -5.11
CA SER A 141 7.11 14.47 -5.47
C SER A 141 8.23 14.73 -4.47
N PHE A 142 9.26 15.46 -4.89
CA PHE A 142 10.29 15.93 -3.96
C PHE A 142 9.74 17.01 -3.02
N PRO A 143 10.31 17.13 -1.80
CA PRO A 143 10.01 18.25 -0.92
C PRO A 143 10.27 19.59 -1.61
N VAL A 144 9.52 20.63 -1.22
CA VAL A 144 9.66 21.97 -1.81
C VAL A 144 11.09 22.47 -1.62
N GLY A 145 11.72 22.92 -2.71
CA GLY A 145 13.10 23.44 -2.70
C GLY A 145 14.19 22.37 -2.86
N GLU A 146 13.83 21.08 -2.88
CA GLU A 146 14.78 20.00 -3.12
C GLU A 146 14.87 19.63 -4.61
N THR A 147 16.08 19.31 -5.05
CA THR A 147 16.42 18.87 -6.40
C THR A 147 16.96 17.44 -6.35
N LEU A 148 17.07 16.78 -7.50
CA LEU A 148 17.70 15.45 -7.53
C LEU A 148 19.16 15.54 -7.05
N GLU A 149 19.87 16.59 -7.47
CA GLU A 149 21.27 16.84 -7.14
C GLU A 149 21.47 17.11 -5.65
N SER A 150 20.60 17.93 -5.02
CA SER A 150 20.69 18.20 -3.58
C SER A 150 20.42 16.94 -2.76
N LEU A 151 19.40 16.15 -3.13
CA LEU A 151 19.06 14.91 -2.46
C LEU A 151 20.15 13.84 -2.63
N GLU A 152 20.81 13.78 -3.80
CA GLU A 152 21.92 12.85 -4.05
C GLU A 152 23.17 13.22 -3.24
N LYS A 153 23.48 14.53 -3.14
CA LYS A 153 24.57 15.01 -2.27
C LYS A 153 24.32 14.65 -0.81
N GLU A 154 23.08 14.76 -0.36
CA GLU A 154 22.68 14.37 0.99
C GLU A 154 22.70 12.85 1.21
N ARG A 155 22.38 12.04 0.19
CA ARG A 155 22.52 10.57 0.26
C ARG A 155 23.96 10.17 0.52
N LEU A 156 24.94 10.81 -0.11
CA LEU A 156 26.36 10.53 0.16
C LEU A 156 26.72 10.79 1.62
N LYS A 157 26.16 11.83 2.24
CA LYS A 157 26.34 12.08 3.68
C LYS A 157 25.68 11.00 4.55
N LEU A 158 24.56 10.42 4.12
CA LEU A 158 23.91 9.32 4.86
C LEU A 158 24.84 8.10 4.98
N LEU A 159 25.69 7.82 3.99
CA LEU A 159 26.59 6.66 4.04
C LEU A 159 27.55 6.71 5.23
N SER A 160 28.05 7.90 5.59
CA SER A 160 28.90 8.05 6.79
C SER A 160 28.11 7.91 8.09
N GLU A 161 26.83 8.27 8.10
CA GLU A 161 25.98 8.23 9.31
C GLU A 161 25.63 6.81 9.74
N VAL A 162 25.51 5.89 8.78
CA VAL A 162 25.19 4.47 9.00
C VAL A 162 26.28 3.76 9.81
N GLY A 163 27.53 4.23 9.73
CA GLY A 163 28.64 3.66 10.50
C GLY A 163 28.74 4.16 11.94
N ILE A 164 27.92 5.13 12.35
CA ILE A 164 27.99 5.76 13.68
C ILE A 164 27.10 4.99 14.66
N ARG A 165 27.63 4.70 15.86
CA ARG A 165 26.88 4.04 16.94
C ARG A 165 25.76 4.95 17.46
N ASN A 166 24.59 4.37 17.75
CA ASN A 166 23.42 5.03 18.35
C ASN A 166 22.92 6.24 17.53
N ASN A 167 22.93 6.12 16.21
CA ASN A 167 22.60 7.21 15.29
C ASN A 167 21.24 7.01 14.59
N GLU A 168 20.39 6.14 15.13
CA GLU A 168 19.17 5.65 14.49
C GLU A 168 18.19 6.80 14.18
N ARG A 169 18.08 7.78 15.09
CA ARG A 169 17.19 8.93 14.91
C ARG A 169 17.62 9.84 13.75
N VAL A 170 18.92 10.05 13.59
CA VAL A 170 19.48 10.85 12.49
C VAL A 170 19.30 10.11 11.17
N ILE A 171 19.59 8.81 11.16
CA ILE A 171 19.34 7.94 10.01
C ILE A 171 17.87 8.01 9.61
N ALA A 172 16.94 7.90 10.55
CA ALA A 172 15.50 7.95 10.28
C ALA A 172 15.03 9.27 9.68
N ASP A 173 15.45 10.43 10.21
CA ASP A 173 15.12 11.74 9.62
C ASP A 173 15.72 11.87 8.21
N LYS A 174 17.00 11.48 8.08
CA LYS A 174 17.69 11.50 6.81
C LYS A 174 17.04 10.54 5.82
N MET A 175 16.54 9.39 6.22
CA MET A 175 15.84 8.48 5.34
C MET A 175 14.47 9.05 4.95
N ALA A 176 13.73 9.66 5.88
CA ALA A 176 12.43 10.27 5.63
C ALA A 176 12.45 11.30 4.50
N ARG A 177 13.40 12.24 4.57
CA ARG A 177 13.54 13.30 3.55
C ARG A 177 13.83 12.77 2.15
N ARG A 178 14.40 11.56 2.04
CA ARG A 178 14.84 10.95 0.78
C ARG A 178 13.97 9.78 0.34
N PHE A 179 12.81 9.59 0.98
CA PHE A 179 11.82 8.61 0.52
C PHE A 179 11.48 8.82 -0.96
N ALA A 180 11.29 10.07 -1.39
CA ALA A 180 10.87 10.33 -2.76
C ALA A 180 11.93 9.94 -3.80
N ILE A 181 13.19 10.31 -3.60
CA ILE A 181 14.28 9.91 -4.52
C ILE A 181 14.46 8.38 -4.56
N ARG A 182 14.40 7.69 -3.41
CA ARG A 182 14.46 6.22 -3.37
C ARG A 182 13.32 5.57 -4.13
N ARG A 183 12.09 6.05 -3.91
CA ARG A 183 10.92 5.48 -4.56
C ARG A 183 10.97 5.70 -6.07
N GLN A 184 11.34 6.91 -6.50
CA GLN A 184 11.53 7.21 -7.91
C GLN A 184 12.66 6.38 -8.52
N GLU A 185 13.75 6.10 -7.79
CA GLU A 185 14.83 5.20 -8.24
C GLU A 185 14.30 3.78 -8.49
N VAL A 186 13.57 3.19 -7.54
CA VAL A 186 12.98 1.85 -7.68
C VAL A 186 12.02 1.80 -8.87
N VAL A 187 11.13 2.80 -9.01
CA VAL A 187 10.16 2.86 -10.10
C VAL A 187 10.82 3.16 -11.44
N ASN A 188 11.93 3.90 -11.47
CA ASN A 188 12.55 4.34 -12.71
C ASN A 188 13.60 3.40 -13.27
N GLN A 189 14.47 2.91 -12.40
CA GLN A 189 15.68 2.19 -12.76
C GLN A 189 15.53 0.69 -12.55
N GLU A 190 14.55 0.25 -11.75
CA GLU A 190 14.33 -1.16 -11.39
C GLU A 190 15.66 -1.86 -11.00
N PRO A 191 16.45 -1.28 -10.08
CA PRO A 191 17.79 -1.78 -9.78
C PRO A 191 17.72 -3.16 -9.12
N SER A 192 18.75 -3.98 -9.34
CA SER A 192 18.94 -5.22 -8.57
C SER A 192 19.04 -4.91 -7.08
N ILE A 193 18.63 -5.85 -6.23
CA ILE A 193 18.70 -5.70 -4.77
C ILE A 193 20.11 -5.34 -4.30
N LYS A 194 21.14 -5.99 -4.84
CA LYS A 194 22.55 -5.71 -4.49
C LYS A 194 22.94 -4.25 -4.74
N VAL A 195 22.71 -3.76 -5.96
CA VAL A 195 22.97 -2.35 -6.31
C VAL A 195 22.18 -1.38 -5.43
N PHE A 196 20.93 -1.73 -5.12
CA PHE A 196 20.08 -0.87 -4.30
C PHE A 196 20.53 -0.85 -2.83
N GLN A 197 21.00 -1.98 -2.31
CA GLN A 197 21.59 -2.12 -0.99
C GLN A 197 22.89 -1.34 -0.85
N ASP A 198 23.77 -1.40 -1.86
CA ASP A 198 25.01 -0.63 -1.86
C ASP A 198 24.74 0.89 -1.84
N ARG A 199 23.68 1.33 -2.51
CA ARG A 199 23.28 2.75 -2.53
C ARG A 199 22.57 3.21 -1.27
N TRP A 200 21.77 2.34 -0.65
CA TRP A 200 20.90 2.62 0.49
C TRP A 200 21.06 1.60 1.61
N PRO A 201 22.25 1.46 2.21
CA PRO A 201 22.51 0.42 3.20
C PRO A 201 21.63 0.55 4.45
N ALA A 202 21.28 1.78 4.84
CA ALA A 202 20.35 2.06 5.93
C ALA A 202 18.97 1.41 5.73
N LEU A 203 18.50 1.30 4.48
CA LEU A 203 17.17 0.76 4.16
C LEU A 203 17.03 -0.72 4.55
N PHE A 204 18.15 -1.43 4.66
CA PHE A 204 18.19 -2.85 5.00
C PHE A 204 18.29 -3.07 6.53
N GLN A 205 18.14 -2.01 7.32
CA GLN A 205 17.94 -2.11 8.77
C GLN A 205 16.45 -2.27 9.07
N GLN A 206 16.09 -3.11 10.05
CA GLN A 206 14.69 -3.42 10.39
C GLN A 206 13.83 -2.15 10.61
N ASN A 207 14.34 -1.17 11.34
CA ASN A 207 13.62 0.09 11.60
C ASN A 207 13.30 0.86 10.31
N GLU A 208 14.23 0.89 9.37
CA GLU A 208 14.04 1.59 8.09
C GLU A 208 13.16 0.78 7.12
N ILE A 209 13.19 -0.56 7.16
CA ILE A 209 12.23 -1.38 6.41
C ILE A 209 10.80 -1.06 6.86
N ASN A 210 10.57 -1.02 8.18
CA ASN A 210 9.27 -0.69 8.75
C ASN A 210 8.83 0.74 8.38
N ALA A 211 9.74 1.71 8.52
CA ALA A 211 9.46 3.11 8.18
C ALA A 211 9.19 3.29 6.68
N GLU A 212 9.94 2.62 5.81
CA GLU A 212 9.75 2.71 4.36
C GLU A 212 8.43 2.08 3.92
N PHE A 213 8.08 0.91 4.50
CA PHE A 213 6.78 0.28 4.25
C PHE A 213 5.63 1.20 4.68
N GLN A 214 5.74 1.81 5.87
CA GLN A 214 4.73 2.76 6.35
C GLN A 214 4.61 3.99 5.43
N ARG A 215 5.73 4.53 4.94
CA ARG A 215 5.70 5.63 3.97
C ARG A 215 5.06 5.21 2.65
N LEU A 216 5.30 3.99 2.16
CA LEU A 216 4.74 3.51 0.90
C LEU A 216 3.23 3.19 1.01
N MET A 217 2.85 2.49 2.07
CA MET A 217 1.52 1.85 2.22
C MET A 217 0.59 2.58 3.18
N THR A 218 1.10 3.56 3.94
CA THR A 218 0.37 4.31 5.01
C THR A 218 -0.13 3.43 6.17
N VAL A 219 0.41 2.23 6.29
CA VAL A 219 0.07 1.24 7.33
C VAL A 219 1.36 0.68 7.94
N SER A 220 1.38 0.46 9.25
CA SER A 220 2.54 -0.11 9.95
C SER A 220 2.73 -1.59 9.58
N LEU A 221 3.93 -1.97 9.13
CA LEU A 221 4.24 -3.31 8.64
C LEU A 221 4.02 -4.39 9.70
N GLU A 222 4.79 -4.35 10.79
CA GLU A 222 4.79 -5.40 11.82
C GLU A 222 3.40 -5.61 12.47
N PRO A 223 2.71 -4.58 13.01
CA PRO A 223 1.40 -4.80 13.63
C PRO A 223 0.37 -5.32 12.63
N LYS A 224 0.38 -4.81 11.39
CA LYS A 224 -0.56 -5.24 10.36
C LYS A 224 -0.28 -6.68 9.93
N PHE A 225 0.99 -7.03 9.72
CA PHE A 225 1.40 -8.37 9.36
C PHE A 225 0.98 -9.37 10.43
N MET A 226 1.31 -9.11 11.70
CA MET A 226 0.97 -10.00 12.81
C MET A 226 -0.55 -10.16 12.97
N ALA A 227 -1.31 -9.06 12.90
CA ALA A 227 -2.77 -9.13 12.99
C ALA A 227 -3.40 -9.91 11.82
N GLN A 228 -2.85 -9.80 10.61
CA GLN A 228 -3.33 -10.60 9.47
C GLN A 228 -2.91 -12.06 9.60
N LEU A 229 -1.69 -12.33 10.08
CA LEU A 229 -1.22 -13.69 10.34
C LEU A 229 -2.19 -14.40 11.28
N ASP A 230 -2.54 -13.78 12.41
CA ASP A 230 -3.49 -14.33 13.39
C ASP A 230 -4.86 -14.64 12.76
N VAL A 231 -5.41 -13.71 11.97
CA VAL A 231 -6.70 -13.88 11.29
C VAL A 231 -6.69 -15.08 10.35
N TYR A 232 -5.55 -15.33 9.69
CA TYR A 232 -5.43 -16.40 8.69
C TYR A 232 -4.83 -17.70 9.24
N THR A 233 -4.34 -17.74 10.48
CA THR A 233 -3.67 -18.90 11.10
C THR A 233 -4.43 -20.21 10.88
N SER A 234 -5.72 -20.26 11.23
CA SER A 234 -6.52 -21.49 11.11
C SER A 234 -6.62 -21.99 9.67
N GLN A 235 -6.80 -21.08 8.72
CA GLN A 235 -6.86 -21.38 7.30
C GLN A 235 -5.51 -21.88 6.77
N LEU A 236 -4.42 -21.22 7.17
CA LEU A 236 -3.07 -21.57 6.76
C LEU A 236 -2.69 -22.96 7.28
N MET A 237 -2.91 -23.23 8.57
CA MET A 237 -2.64 -24.54 9.16
C MET A 237 -3.43 -25.64 8.45
N ARG A 238 -4.72 -25.41 8.15
CA ARG A 238 -5.52 -26.38 7.38
C ARG A 238 -4.91 -26.70 6.02
N VAL A 239 -4.40 -25.71 5.30
CA VAL A 239 -3.77 -25.91 3.99
C VAL A 239 -2.48 -26.71 4.11
N VAL A 240 -1.68 -26.46 5.15
CA VAL A 240 -0.45 -27.23 5.37
C VAL A 240 -0.77 -28.66 5.80
N CYS A 241 -1.72 -28.87 6.73
CA CYS A 241 -2.12 -30.21 7.17
C CYS A 241 -2.67 -31.07 6.01
N ALA A 242 -3.31 -30.45 5.02
CA ALA A 242 -3.80 -31.16 3.84
C ALA A 242 -2.67 -31.61 2.89
N LYS A 243 -1.45 -31.08 3.04
CA LYS A 243 -0.31 -31.44 2.18
C LYS A 243 0.38 -32.67 2.76
N GLY A 244 0.47 -33.73 1.94
CA GLY A 244 1.12 -34.98 2.30
C GLY A 244 2.63 -35.03 1.98
N GLY A 245 3.20 -36.24 2.05
CA GLY A 245 4.56 -36.51 1.60
C GLY A 245 5.65 -35.86 2.46
N ALA A 246 6.74 -35.46 1.82
CA ALA A 246 7.92 -34.89 2.51
C ALA A 246 7.60 -33.60 3.29
N THR A 247 6.68 -32.77 2.79
CA THR A 247 6.25 -31.56 3.52
C THR A 247 5.57 -31.93 4.84
N HIS A 248 4.65 -32.90 4.84
CA HIS A 248 3.97 -33.35 6.06
C HIS A 248 4.97 -33.82 7.12
N GLN A 249 5.94 -34.64 6.72
CA GLN A 249 6.97 -35.15 7.60
C GLN A 249 7.81 -34.02 8.20
N LYS A 250 8.24 -33.05 7.38
CA LYS A 250 9.02 -31.90 7.84
C LYS A 250 8.24 -30.94 8.75
N THR A 251 6.92 -30.87 8.62
CA THR A 251 6.09 -29.99 9.45
C THR A 251 5.49 -30.68 10.68
N ALA A 252 5.66 -32.00 10.83
CA ALA A 252 5.00 -32.77 11.89
C ALA A 252 5.32 -32.27 13.30
N ASP A 253 6.60 -32.03 13.59
CA ASP A 253 7.05 -31.55 14.91
C ASP A 253 6.58 -30.11 15.17
N ILE A 254 6.56 -29.27 14.13
CA ILE A 254 6.08 -27.88 14.23
C ILE A 254 4.58 -27.85 14.51
N MET A 255 3.80 -28.74 13.90
CA MET A 255 2.36 -28.88 14.15
C MET A 255 2.08 -29.43 15.54
N ALA A 256 2.84 -30.43 16.00
CA ALA A 256 2.72 -30.95 17.36
C ALA A 256 2.96 -29.84 18.40
N ALA A 257 3.99 -29.00 18.17
CA ALA A 257 4.24 -27.83 19.02
C ALA A 257 3.11 -26.78 18.95
N PHE A 258 2.52 -26.57 17.77
CA PHE A 258 1.38 -25.66 17.62
C PHE A 258 0.16 -26.10 18.46
N ASP A 259 -0.18 -27.40 18.42
CA ASP A 259 -1.36 -27.95 19.12
C ASP A 259 -1.19 -27.99 20.65
N GLN A 260 0.03 -28.09 21.16
CA GLN A 260 0.34 -28.24 22.59
C GLN A 260 0.45 -26.91 23.35
N ASN A 261 0.37 -25.77 22.66
CA ASN A 261 0.64 -24.47 23.25
C ASN A 261 -0.53 -23.50 23.00
N GLU A 262 -0.77 -22.59 23.94
CA GLU A 262 -1.77 -21.51 23.79
C GLU A 262 -1.12 -20.13 23.61
N ASN A 263 0.21 -20.08 23.52
CA ASN A 263 0.95 -18.83 23.38
C ASN A 263 0.88 -18.31 21.93
N ILE A 264 0.26 -17.15 21.75
CA ILE A 264 0.11 -16.50 20.43
C ILE A 264 1.45 -16.26 19.71
N HIS A 265 2.53 -15.98 20.44
CA HIS A 265 3.85 -15.78 19.82
C HIS A 265 4.41 -17.08 19.26
N LEU A 266 4.24 -18.18 19.99
CA LEU A 266 4.66 -19.50 19.52
C LEU A 266 3.80 -19.98 18.34
N TRP A 267 2.49 -19.68 18.37
CA TRP A 267 1.62 -19.96 17.23
C TRP A 267 2.08 -19.24 15.97
N ARG A 268 2.35 -17.94 16.07
CA ARG A 268 2.87 -17.16 14.94
C ARG A 268 4.18 -17.75 14.42
N GLU A 269 5.09 -18.13 15.30
CA GLU A 269 6.34 -18.79 14.94
C GLU A 269 6.12 -20.12 14.20
N CYS A 270 5.29 -21.02 14.76
CA CYS A 270 4.95 -22.29 14.15
C CYS A 270 4.32 -22.10 12.76
N VAL A 271 3.38 -21.16 12.62
CA VAL A 271 2.74 -20.87 11.32
C VAL A 271 3.79 -20.40 10.31
N LEU A 272 4.69 -19.50 10.69
CA LEU A 272 5.76 -19.01 9.80
C LEU A 272 6.73 -20.11 9.38
N LYS A 273 7.24 -20.91 10.34
CA LYS A 273 8.12 -22.06 10.05
C LYS A 273 7.43 -23.04 9.11
N THR A 274 6.16 -23.33 9.36
CA THR A 274 5.35 -24.24 8.53
C THR A 274 5.15 -23.71 7.11
N LEU A 275 4.92 -22.40 6.94
CA LEU A 275 4.79 -21.77 5.62
C LEU A 275 6.08 -21.86 4.80
N ILE A 276 7.25 -21.65 5.43
CA ILE A 276 8.55 -21.76 4.77
C ILE A 276 8.75 -23.18 4.23
N VAL A 277 8.52 -24.20 5.07
CA VAL A 277 8.58 -25.61 4.64
C VAL A 277 7.57 -25.91 3.52
N TYR A 278 6.37 -25.35 3.61
CA TYR A 278 5.32 -25.54 2.60
C TYR A 278 5.74 -25.01 1.22
N LEU A 279 6.48 -23.91 1.18
CA LEU A 279 7.03 -23.29 -0.04
C LEU A 279 8.29 -24.02 -0.56
N GLY A 280 8.79 -25.01 0.18
CA GLY A 280 9.96 -25.80 -0.21
C GLY A 280 11.29 -25.19 0.23
N GLU A 281 11.24 -24.20 1.12
CA GLU A 281 12.42 -23.53 1.69
C GLU A 281 12.76 -24.14 3.06
N ASP A 282 13.98 -23.87 3.54
CA ASP A 282 14.44 -24.30 4.87
C ASP A 282 14.16 -23.19 5.91
N PRO A 283 13.39 -23.47 6.98
CA PRO A 283 13.21 -22.52 8.08
C PRO A 283 14.50 -21.98 8.67
N ASP A 284 15.55 -22.80 8.74
CA ASP A 284 16.81 -22.43 9.39
C ASP A 284 17.62 -21.42 8.56
N ASP A 285 17.39 -21.37 7.24
CA ASP A 285 18.02 -20.38 6.36
C ASP A 285 17.43 -18.97 6.56
N LEU A 286 16.16 -18.91 6.97
CA LEU A 286 15.34 -17.68 6.98
C LEU A 286 15.11 -17.12 8.38
N ILE A 287 15.00 -17.99 9.39
CA ILE A 287 14.69 -17.63 10.76
C ILE A 287 15.90 -17.93 11.65
N LYS A 288 16.46 -16.89 12.30
CA LYS A 288 17.45 -17.05 13.36
C LYS A 288 16.78 -17.05 14.73
N GLU A 289 17.07 -18.07 15.54
CA GLU A 289 16.70 -18.08 16.95
C GLU A 289 17.69 -17.23 17.76
N TYR A 290 17.22 -16.11 18.31
CA TYR A 290 18.00 -15.33 19.27
C TYR A 290 17.68 -15.79 20.69
N LEU A 291 18.66 -16.41 21.35
CA LEU A 291 18.64 -16.62 22.80
C LEU A 291 18.93 -15.29 23.49
N VAL A 292 17.92 -14.69 24.14
CA VAL A 292 18.14 -13.54 25.02
C VAL A 292 18.97 -14.03 26.20
N SER A 293 20.27 -13.74 26.19
CA SER A 293 21.14 -13.99 27.34
C SER A 293 20.80 -12.96 28.41
N ASN A 294 20.23 -13.41 29.53
CA ASN A 294 19.96 -12.58 30.71
C ASN A 294 21.25 -11.87 31.18
N MET A 295 21.47 -10.63 30.75
CA MET A 295 22.48 -9.77 31.34
C MET A 295 22.03 -9.43 32.77
N HIS A 296 22.90 -9.74 33.73
CA HIS A 296 22.70 -9.53 35.15
C HIS A 296 22.29 -8.09 35.47
N VAL A 297 21.25 -7.99 36.30
CA VAL A 297 20.74 -6.77 36.93
C VAL A 297 21.83 -6.13 37.79
N GLY A 298 22.23 -4.91 37.44
CA GLY A 298 23.04 -4.02 38.25
C GLY A 298 22.30 -2.70 38.50
N THR A 299 21.61 -2.65 39.63
CA THR A 299 21.01 -1.55 40.40
C THR A 299 21.12 -0.10 39.86
N SER A 300 20.01 0.50 39.42
CA SER A 300 19.28 1.56 40.15
C SER A 300 18.32 2.39 39.28
N CYS A 301 17.15 2.67 39.87
CA CYS A 301 16.10 3.65 39.53
C CYS A 301 14.90 3.15 38.70
N GLN A 302 13.83 2.85 39.45
CA GLN A 302 12.49 2.47 39.03
C GLN A 302 11.83 3.56 38.16
N ARG A 303 11.21 3.15 37.05
CA ARG A 303 9.88 3.61 36.62
C ARG A 303 9.25 2.53 35.74
N ASP A 304 8.27 1.87 36.32
CA ASP A 304 7.15 1.10 35.76
C ASP A 304 7.21 0.73 34.28
N THR A 305 7.65 -0.50 34.00
CA THR A 305 7.14 -1.32 32.89
C THR A 305 7.15 -2.77 33.33
N GLU A 306 5.96 -3.39 33.26
CA GLU A 306 5.69 -4.77 33.64
C GLU A 306 6.63 -5.75 32.93
N THR A 307 6.99 -6.79 33.68
CA THR A 307 7.82 -7.95 33.37
C THR A 307 7.59 -8.54 31.96
N PHE A 308 8.56 -8.32 31.07
CA PHE A 308 8.77 -9.15 29.88
C PHE A 308 9.71 -10.31 30.25
N SER A 309 9.14 -11.45 30.59
CA SER A 309 9.86 -12.73 30.70
C SER A 309 9.71 -13.52 29.40
N ASP A 310 10.84 -14.00 28.87
CA ASP A 310 11.00 -14.90 27.72
C ASP A 310 10.23 -14.54 26.44
N THR A 311 10.77 -13.58 25.68
CA THR A 311 10.35 -13.37 24.29
C THR A 311 11.54 -13.62 23.36
N ARG A 312 11.53 -14.75 22.64
CA ARG A 312 12.41 -14.98 21.50
C ARG A 312 12.03 -13.97 20.42
N PHE A 313 12.92 -13.05 20.08
CA PHE A 313 12.73 -12.13 18.96
C PHE A 313 13.17 -12.81 17.66
N LEU A 314 12.28 -12.86 16.68
CA LEU A 314 12.55 -13.34 15.33
C LEU A 314 13.06 -12.16 14.48
N CYS A 315 14.19 -12.33 13.81
CA CYS A 315 14.68 -11.39 12.79
C CYS A 315 15.09 -12.18 11.55
N CYS A 316 14.64 -11.74 10.37
CA CYS A 316 14.98 -12.35 9.09
C CYS A 316 16.42 -12.02 8.66
N ASN A 317 17.10 -12.97 8.03
CA ASN A 317 18.42 -12.76 7.45
C ASN A 317 18.39 -11.80 6.25
N ASN A 318 19.25 -10.78 6.28
CA ASN A 318 19.80 -10.18 5.08
C ASN A 318 21.03 -11.00 4.66
N HIS A 319 20.90 -11.90 3.68
CA HIS A 319 22.08 -12.46 3.01
C HIS A 319 22.07 -12.18 1.51
N ASN A 320 23.18 -11.55 1.11
CA ASN A 320 23.66 -11.40 -0.25
C ASN A 320 23.77 -12.78 -0.94
N SER A 321 23.26 -12.85 -2.16
CA SER A 321 23.81 -13.68 -3.23
C SER A 321 23.81 -12.85 -4.51
#